data_AF-A0A6I9ZN76-F1
#
_entry.id   AF-A0A6I9ZN76-F1
#
_cell.length_a   1.000
_cell.length_b   1.000
_cell.length_c   1.000
_cell.angle_alpha   90.00
_cell.angle_beta   90.00
_cell.angle_gamma   90.00
#
_symmetry.space_group_name_H-M   'P 1'
#
loop_
_entity.id
_entity.type
_entity.pdbx_description
1 polymer ?
#
loop_
_entity_poly.entity_id
_entity_poly.type
_entity_poly.pdbx_seq_one_letter_code
_entity_poly.pdbx_strand_id
1 'polypeptide(L)'
;MTMSAFFQAAGKMVDIQTERAYQKQPTIFQNKKRILPGGTGKEKLSRYRKNSGLDFKTPKEAIEGTYIDKKCPFTGNVSIRGQILSGVVTKMKMQRTTVTHRDYLHYIRTSTVYNRFEKRHKNMSVHLSPCFRDVQIGDIVTAG
;
A
#
# COMPACT_ATOMS: atom_id res chain seq x y z
N MET A 1 30.04 20.52 -10.04
CA MET A 1 28.87 20.59 -9.15
C MET A 1 27.63 20.89 -9.98
N THR A 2 27.12 19.92 -10.73
CA THR A 2 25.84 20.05 -11.43
C THR A 2 24.82 19.31 -10.58
N MET A 3 23.96 20.05 -9.89
CA MET A 3 22.86 19.49 -9.13
C MET A 3 21.95 18.72 -10.08
N SER A 4 21.99 17.41 -10.01
CA SER A 4 20.99 16.52 -10.56
C SER A 4 19.67 16.82 -9.86
N ALA A 5 18.85 17.66 -10.49
CA ALA A 5 17.47 17.87 -10.12
C ALA A 5 16.72 16.54 -10.32
N PHE A 6 16.62 15.75 -9.26
CA PHE A 6 15.64 14.68 -9.16
C PHE A 6 14.26 15.32 -9.24
N PHE A 7 13.67 15.24 -10.43
CA PHE A 7 12.32 15.69 -10.70
C PHE A 7 11.36 14.77 -9.93
N GLN A 8 10.98 15.18 -8.73
CA GLN A 8 9.89 14.52 -7.99
C GLN A 8 8.64 14.68 -8.86
N ALA A 9 8.24 13.60 -9.54
CA ALA A 9 6.95 13.55 -10.20
C ALA A 9 5.89 13.80 -9.12
N ALA A 10 5.30 15.00 -9.12
CA ALA A 10 4.16 15.32 -8.29
C ALA A 10 3.03 14.35 -8.69
N GLY A 11 2.91 13.25 -7.93
CA GLY A 11 1.96 12.20 -8.19
C GLY A 11 0.55 12.78 -8.12
N LYS A 12 -0.08 12.94 -9.28
CA LYS A 12 -1.50 13.29 -9.40
C LYS A 12 -2.29 12.39 -8.46
N MET A 13 -2.97 12.97 -7.48
CA MET A 13 -3.94 12.22 -6.69
C MET A 13 -4.99 11.69 -7.66
N VAL A 14 -5.14 10.37 -7.72
CA VAL A 14 -6.21 9.73 -8.49
C VAL A 14 -7.53 10.33 -8.01
N ASP A 15 -8.36 10.76 -8.96
CA ASP A 15 -9.68 11.30 -8.65
C ASP A 15 -10.44 10.31 -7.78
N ILE A 16 -11.11 10.82 -6.74
CA ILE A 16 -11.78 10.00 -5.71
C ILE A 16 -12.87 9.10 -6.34
N GLN A 17 -13.39 9.51 -7.49
CA GLN A 17 -14.53 8.88 -8.15
C GLN A 17 -14.13 8.34 -9.53
N THR A 18 -13.35 7.26 -9.55
CA THR A 18 -12.99 6.57 -10.81
C THR A 18 -14.04 5.56 -11.27
N GLU A 19 -14.81 5.02 -10.34
CA GLU A 19 -15.81 4.00 -10.61
C GLU A 19 -17.21 4.59 -10.75
N ARG A 20 -18.14 3.81 -11.31
CA ARG A 20 -19.55 4.23 -11.47
C ARG A 20 -20.27 4.40 -10.14
N ALA A 21 -19.94 3.56 -9.15
CA ALA A 21 -20.53 3.63 -7.81
C ALA A 21 -19.85 4.70 -6.97
N TYR A 22 -20.63 5.50 -6.23
CA TYR A 22 -20.08 6.55 -5.37
C TYR A 22 -19.16 5.96 -4.29
N GLN A 23 -17.90 6.37 -4.31
CA GLN A 23 -16.89 5.89 -3.38
C GLN A 23 -16.96 6.73 -2.09
N LYS A 24 -17.21 6.06 -0.96
CA LYS A 24 -17.19 6.68 0.38
C LYS A 24 -16.59 5.73 1.41
N GLN A 25 -16.04 6.29 2.50
CA GLN A 25 -15.68 5.48 3.66
C GLN A 25 -16.95 5.17 4.46
N PRO A 26 -17.23 3.90 4.80
CA PRO A 26 -18.47 3.52 5.48
C PRO A 26 -18.54 4.09 6.91
N THR A 27 -17.40 4.25 7.58
CA THR A 27 -17.29 4.76 8.94
C THR A 27 -17.60 6.26 9.05
N ILE A 28 -17.52 7.00 7.93
CA ILE A 28 -17.66 8.45 7.95
C ILE A 28 -18.97 8.87 7.32
N PHE A 29 -19.76 9.59 8.09
CA PHE A 29 -20.92 10.29 7.59
C PHE A 29 -20.51 11.64 6.97
N GLN A 30 -20.56 11.72 5.63
CA GLN A 30 -20.15 12.91 4.88
C GLN A 30 -21.19 14.04 4.94
N ASN A 31 -22.48 13.73 5.10
CA ASN A 31 -23.57 14.70 5.06
C ASN A 31 -23.80 15.38 6.44
N LYS A 32 -22.72 15.68 7.16
CA LYS A 32 -22.82 16.39 8.44
C LYS A 32 -23.25 17.84 8.15
N LYS A 33 -24.44 18.22 8.60
CA LYS A 33 -24.93 19.59 8.48
C LYS A 33 -24.02 20.52 9.29
N ARG A 34 -23.55 21.60 8.66
CA ARG A 34 -22.79 22.64 9.35
C ARG A 34 -23.74 23.42 10.25
N ILE A 35 -23.43 23.48 11.53
CA ILE A 35 -24.07 24.40 12.47
C ILE A 35 -23.28 25.70 12.32
N LEU A 36 -23.86 26.72 11.69
CA LEU A 36 -23.20 28.04 11.54
C LEU A 36 -22.95 28.61 12.95
N PRO A 37 -21.76 29.18 13.23
CA PRO A 37 -21.48 30.55 12.80
C PRO A 37 -20.02 30.80 12.33
N GLY A 38 -19.86 31.69 11.34
CA GLY A 38 -18.69 32.59 11.22
C GLY A 38 -17.36 32.07 10.64
N GLY A 39 -17.14 30.78 10.41
CA GLY A 39 -15.88 30.28 9.85
C GLY A 39 -15.91 30.05 8.33
N THR A 40 -15.28 30.92 7.54
CA THR A 40 -15.09 30.80 6.07
C THR A 40 -14.13 29.66 5.65
N GLY A 41 -13.95 28.64 6.48
CA GLY A 41 -13.12 27.47 6.20
C GLY A 41 -13.95 26.32 5.64
N LYS A 42 -13.50 25.71 4.54
CA LYS A 42 -13.93 24.35 4.21
C LYS A 42 -13.35 23.42 5.28
N GLU A 43 -14.14 23.02 6.28
CA GLU A 43 -13.71 21.93 7.19
C GLU A 43 -13.28 20.74 6.34
N LYS A 44 -12.03 20.30 6.51
CA LYS A 44 -11.53 19.08 5.86
C LYS A 44 -12.43 17.95 6.33
N LEU A 45 -13.02 17.21 5.39
CA LEU A 45 -13.80 16.02 5.71
C LEU A 45 -12.92 15.10 6.55
N SER A 46 -13.39 14.78 7.77
CA SER A 46 -12.70 13.85 8.67
C SER A 46 -12.47 12.53 7.92
N ARG A 47 -11.25 12.02 7.95
CA ARG A 47 -10.84 10.78 7.27
C ARG A 47 -10.62 9.66 8.27
N TYR A 48 -11.09 8.47 7.94
CA TYR A 48 -10.95 7.30 8.79
C TYR A 48 -9.59 6.68 8.52
N ARG A 49 -8.80 6.57 9.58
CA ARG A 49 -7.55 5.83 9.63
C ARG A 49 -7.56 4.90 10.83
N LYS A 50 -6.87 3.78 10.70
CA LYS A 50 -6.57 2.87 11.79
C LYS A 50 -5.09 2.50 11.77
N ASN A 51 -4.59 2.10 12.93
CA ASN A 51 -3.27 1.50 13.03
C ASN A 51 -3.41 0.02 12.66
N SER A 52 -2.51 -0.49 11.80
CA SER A 52 -2.57 -1.86 11.30
C SER A 52 -2.08 -2.92 12.30
N GLY A 53 -1.51 -2.49 13.43
CA GLY A 53 -0.81 -3.36 14.39
C GLY A 53 0.64 -3.65 13.97
N LEU A 54 1.35 -4.47 14.77
CA LEU A 54 2.72 -4.97 14.51
C LEU A 54 3.76 -3.84 14.29
N ASP A 55 3.60 -2.71 14.99
CA ASP A 55 4.49 -1.54 14.96
C ASP A 55 4.72 -0.91 13.57
N PHE A 56 3.85 -1.20 12.61
CA PHE A 56 3.86 -0.50 11.32
C PHE A 56 3.38 0.94 11.49
N LYS A 57 4.22 1.89 11.04
CA LYS A 57 3.89 3.31 11.03
C LYS A 57 2.80 3.58 9.99
N THR A 58 1.78 4.34 10.38
CA THR A 58 0.76 4.80 9.42
C THR A 58 1.38 5.84 8.48
N PRO A 59 1.31 5.63 7.15
CA PRO A 59 1.90 6.58 6.21
C PRO A 59 1.14 7.90 6.21
N LYS A 60 1.85 9.02 5.99
CA LYS A 60 1.24 10.35 5.89
C LYS A 60 0.17 10.40 4.79
N GLU A 61 0.41 9.68 3.69
CA GLU A 61 -0.55 9.55 2.60
C GLU A 61 -1.86 8.88 3.01
N ALA A 62 -1.88 7.99 4.01
CA ALA A 62 -3.13 7.43 4.50
C ALA A 62 -3.92 8.44 5.36
N ILE A 63 -3.22 9.35 6.02
CA ILE A 63 -3.79 10.39 6.90
C ILE A 63 -4.37 11.53 6.07
N GLU A 64 -3.61 12.02 5.10
CA GLU A 64 -3.94 13.22 4.31
C GLU A 64 -4.51 12.89 2.94
N GLY A 65 -4.31 11.66 2.46
CA GLY A 65 -4.75 11.24 1.14
C GLY A 65 -6.26 11.20 1.01
N THR A 66 -6.75 11.37 -0.21
CA THR A 66 -8.19 11.42 -0.53
C THR A 66 -8.72 10.14 -1.18
N TYR A 67 -7.86 9.15 -1.43
CA TYR A 67 -8.24 7.89 -2.08
C TYR A 67 -9.19 7.04 -1.23
N ILE A 68 -9.99 6.20 -1.87
CA ILE A 68 -10.90 5.26 -1.19
C ILE A 68 -10.55 3.84 -1.62
N ASP A 69 -10.13 3.03 -0.65
CA ASP A 69 -9.76 1.64 -0.88
C ASP A 69 -10.23 0.78 0.30
N LYS A 70 -11.02 -0.26 -0.02
CA LYS A 70 -11.54 -1.22 0.96
C LYS A 70 -10.46 -2.21 1.40
N LYS A 71 -9.48 -2.49 0.54
CA LYS A 71 -8.39 -3.46 0.76
C LYS A 71 -7.19 -2.86 1.49
N CYS A 72 -7.14 -1.54 1.67
CA CYS A 72 -6.09 -0.86 2.41
C CYS A 72 -6.06 -1.31 3.89
N PRO A 73 -4.89 -1.66 4.45
CA PRO A 73 -4.76 -2.00 5.87
C PRO A 73 -4.93 -0.80 6.81
N PHE A 74 -4.78 0.44 6.32
CA PHE A 74 -4.86 1.66 7.16
C PHE A 74 -6.19 2.39 7.07
N THR A 75 -6.84 2.42 5.90
CA THR A 75 -8.08 3.19 5.69
C THR A 75 -9.29 2.31 5.39
N GLY A 76 -9.08 1.00 5.26
CA GLY A 76 -10.10 -0.02 4.99
C GLY A 76 -10.35 -0.96 6.17
N ASN A 77 -11.00 -2.08 5.90
CA ASN A 77 -11.36 -3.06 6.95
C ASN A 77 -10.35 -4.21 7.10
N VAL A 78 -9.35 -4.32 6.23
CA VAL A 78 -8.35 -5.40 6.29
C VAL A 78 -7.43 -5.22 7.49
N SER A 79 -7.19 -6.28 8.26
CA SER A 79 -6.17 -6.31 9.30
C SER A 79 -5.07 -7.31 8.94
N ILE A 80 -3.83 -6.93 9.23
CA ILE A 80 -2.62 -7.74 9.01
C ILE A 80 -2.57 -8.80 10.11
N ARG A 81 -2.40 -10.06 9.73
CA ARG A 81 -2.35 -11.19 10.68
C ARG A 81 -1.69 -12.41 10.08
N GLY A 82 -0.99 -13.17 10.92
CA GLY A 82 -0.24 -14.35 10.49
C GLY A 82 1.19 -13.98 10.11
N GLN A 83 1.62 -14.41 8.93
CA GLN A 83 3.02 -14.31 8.50
C GLN A 83 3.29 -12.99 7.77
N ILE A 84 4.31 -12.27 8.23
CA ILE A 84 4.89 -11.14 7.52
C ILE A 84 6.02 -11.67 6.65
N LEU A 85 6.00 -11.31 5.38
CA LEU A 85 6.88 -11.89 4.39
C LEU A 85 7.46 -10.79 3.49
N SER A 86 8.79 -10.79 3.35
CA SER A 86 9.51 -9.80 2.53
C SER A 86 9.84 -10.36 1.14
N GLY A 87 9.90 -9.50 0.13
CA GLY A 87 10.26 -9.88 -1.23
C GLY A 87 10.57 -8.66 -2.09
N VAL A 88 11.07 -8.89 -3.30
CA VAL A 88 11.42 -7.83 -4.25
C VAL A 88 10.28 -7.61 -5.23
N VAL A 89 9.93 -6.37 -5.53
CA VAL A 89 8.91 -6.06 -6.55
C VAL A 89 9.46 -6.32 -7.94
N THR A 90 8.82 -7.20 -8.71
CA THR A 90 9.25 -7.52 -10.09
C THR A 90 8.36 -6.87 -11.13
N LYS A 91 7.05 -6.82 -10.90
CA LYS A 91 6.08 -6.30 -11.88
C LYS A 91 5.08 -5.37 -11.21
N MET A 92 4.88 -4.20 -11.81
CA MET A 92 3.85 -3.22 -11.41
C MET A 92 2.86 -2.88 -12.53
N LYS A 93 2.45 -3.87 -13.33
CA LYS A 93 1.61 -3.63 -14.51
C LYS A 93 0.12 -3.48 -14.19
N MET A 94 -0.33 -3.98 -13.05
CA MET A 94 -1.74 -4.01 -12.67
C MET A 94 -2.08 -2.83 -11.76
N GLN A 95 -3.33 -2.36 -11.85
CA GLN A 95 -3.80 -1.32 -10.92
C GLN A 95 -3.88 -1.87 -9.50
N ARG A 96 -3.30 -1.13 -8.55
CA ARG A 96 -3.34 -1.41 -7.09
C ARG A 96 -2.81 -2.80 -6.67
N THR A 97 -2.04 -3.48 -7.51
CA THR A 97 -1.43 -4.79 -7.21
C THR A 97 -0.03 -4.88 -7.82
N THR A 98 0.93 -5.37 -7.04
CA THR A 98 2.27 -5.74 -7.53
C THR A 98 2.53 -7.21 -7.42
N VAL A 99 3.41 -7.72 -8.28
CA VAL A 99 3.95 -9.07 -8.14
C VAL A 99 5.29 -8.97 -7.43
N THR A 100 5.37 -9.54 -6.22
CA THR A 100 6.60 -9.69 -5.46
C THR A 100 7.22 -11.05 -5.75
N HIS A 101 8.51 -11.06 -6.05
CA HIS A 101 9.34 -12.24 -6.19
C HIS A 101 10.05 -12.54 -4.88
N ARG A 102 10.02 -13.81 -4.49
CA ARG A 102 10.73 -14.30 -3.31
C ARG A 102 11.65 -15.43 -3.70
N ASP A 103 12.93 -15.15 -3.56
CA ASP A 103 13.99 -16.14 -3.67
C ASP A 103 14.15 -16.87 -2.35
N TYR A 104 14.18 -18.19 -2.41
CA TYR A 104 14.50 -19.04 -1.27
C TYR A 104 15.37 -20.22 -1.71
N LEU A 105 16.21 -20.67 -0.79
CA LEU A 105 17.07 -21.83 -1.00
C LEU A 105 16.30 -23.08 -0.55
N HIS A 106 16.11 -24.02 -1.46
CA HIS A 106 15.54 -25.32 -1.15
C HIS A 106 16.67 -26.33 -0.89
N TYR A 107 16.62 -26.99 0.25
CA TYR A 107 17.59 -28.04 0.59
C TYR A 107 17.26 -29.34 -0.13
N ILE A 108 18.20 -29.89 -0.90
CA ILE A 108 18.03 -31.17 -1.58
C ILE A 108 18.40 -32.28 -0.59
N ARG A 109 17.40 -32.83 0.09
CA ARG A 109 17.61 -33.94 1.02
C ARG A 109 18.06 -35.22 0.32
N THR A 110 17.65 -35.43 -0.93
CA THR A 110 17.95 -36.65 -1.71
C THR A 110 19.42 -36.76 -2.11
N SER A 111 20.15 -35.64 -2.17
CA SER A 111 21.59 -35.61 -2.36
C SER A 111 22.33 -35.66 -1.02
N THR A 112 21.93 -36.56 -0.12
CA THR A 112 22.50 -36.73 1.24
C THR A 112 24.01 -36.95 1.26
N VAL A 113 24.60 -37.16 0.08
CA VAL A 113 26.04 -37.30 -0.15
C VAL A 113 26.75 -35.94 -0.34
N TYR A 114 26.04 -34.83 -0.61
CA TYR A 114 26.65 -33.57 -1.06
C TYR A 114 26.24 -32.26 -0.36
N ASN A 115 25.31 -32.22 0.63
CA ASN A 115 24.89 -31.00 1.36
C ASN A 115 24.68 -29.75 0.47
N ARG A 116 23.92 -29.88 -0.64
CA ARG A 116 23.71 -28.79 -1.62
C ARG A 116 22.34 -28.12 -1.48
N PHE A 117 22.27 -26.85 -1.89
CA PHE A 117 21.04 -26.05 -1.97
C PHE A 117 20.70 -25.71 -3.42
N GLU A 118 19.41 -25.74 -3.75
CA GLU A 118 18.85 -25.31 -5.02
C GLU A 118 18.21 -23.92 -4.87
N LYS A 119 18.52 -22.98 -5.76
CA LYS A 119 17.85 -21.67 -5.79
C LYS A 119 16.48 -21.83 -6.43
N ARG A 120 15.42 -21.47 -5.70
CA ARG A 120 14.05 -21.42 -6.20
C ARG A 120 13.43 -20.05 -5.94
N HIS A 121 12.40 -19.75 -6.71
CA HIS A 121 11.63 -18.54 -6.52
C HIS A 121 10.13 -18.80 -6.54
N LYS A 122 9.38 -17.95 -5.86
CA LYS A 122 7.93 -17.89 -5.94
C LYS A 122 7.49 -16.47 -6.25
N ASN A 123 6.58 -16.37 -7.22
CA ASN A 123 5.90 -15.12 -7.54
C ASN A 123 4.57 -15.07 -6.79
N MET A 124 4.29 -13.92 -6.20
CA MET A 124 3.03 -13.71 -5.50
C MET A 124 2.47 -12.34 -5.83
N SER A 125 1.16 -12.25 -6.02
CA SER A 125 0.45 -10.98 -6.14
C SER A 125 0.17 -10.41 -4.75
N VAL A 126 0.57 -9.17 -4.55
CA VAL A 126 0.40 -8.40 -3.32
C VAL A 126 -0.36 -7.13 -3.65
N HIS A 127 -1.38 -6.81 -2.85
CA HIS A 127 -2.15 -5.58 -3.01
C HIS A 127 -1.27 -4.37 -2.65
N LEU A 128 -1.14 -3.43 -3.59
CA LEU A 128 -0.56 -2.13 -3.33
C LEU A 128 -1.65 -1.13 -3.02
N SER A 129 -1.73 -0.74 -1.76
CA SER A 129 -2.63 0.33 -1.37
C SER A 129 -2.16 1.68 -1.95
N PRO A 130 -3.07 2.58 -2.38
CA PRO A 130 -2.69 3.86 -2.98
C PRO A 130 -1.94 4.86 -2.08
N CYS A 131 -1.68 4.51 -0.82
CA CYS A 131 -0.81 5.26 0.10
C CYS A 131 0.67 4.85 0.04
N PHE A 132 1.04 3.95 -0.87
CA PHE A 132 2.42 3.65 -1.22
C PHE A 132 2.61 3.95 -2.71
N ARG A 133 3.03 5.17 -3.03
CA ARG A 133 3.17 5.65 -4.42
C ARG A 133 4.60 5.60 -4.96
N ASP A 134 5.57 5.75 -4.07
CA ASP A 134 6.98 5.83 -4.42
C ASP A 134 7.64 4.46 -4.62
N VAL A 135 6.84 3.40 -4.86
CA VAL A 135 7.34 2.04 -5.06
C VAL A 135 7.78 1.86 -6.51
N GLN A 136 8.97 1.32 -6.71
CA GLN A 136 9.54 0.99 -8.01
C GLN A 136 9.85 -0.50 -8.12
N ILE A 137 10.14 -0.93 -9.35
CA ILE A 137 10.59 -2.29 -9.63
C ILE A 137 12.00 -2.45 -9.06
N GLY A 138 12.23 -3.50 -8.28
CA GLY A 138 13.50 -3.75 -7.58
C GLY A 138 13.47 -3.40 -6.10
N ASP A 139 12.43 -2.73 -5.62
CA ASP A 139 12.32 -2.38 -4.20
C ASP A 139 12.00 -3.60 -3.33
N ILE A 140 12.54 -3.59 -2.11
CA ILE A 140 12.23 -4.58 -1.09
C ILE A 140 10.95 -4.16 -0.39
N VAL A 141 9.91 -5.01 -0.49
CA VAL A 141 8.60 -4.78 0.10
C VAL A 141 8.29 -5.86 1.13
N THR A 142 7.69 -5.43 2.22
CA THR A 142 7.16 -6.30 3.27
C THR A 142 5.65 -6.42 3.11
N ALA A 143 5.15 -7.65 2.99
CA ALA A 143 3.74 -7.96 2.79
C ALA A 143 3.22 -8.85 3.93
N GLY A 144 1.98 -8.63 4.37
CA GLY A 144 1.31 -9.40 5.43
C GLY A 144 -0.20 -9.24 5.39
#